data_AF-A0A954A8Y6-F1
#
_entry.id   AF-A0A954A8Y6-F1
#
_cell.length_a   1.000
_cell.length_b   1.000
_cell.length_c   1.000
_cell.angle_alpha   90.00
_cell.angle_beta   90.00
_cell.angle_gamma   90.00
#
_symmetry.space_group_name_H-M   'P 1'
#
loop_
_entity.id
_entity.type
_entity.pdbx_description
1 polymer ?
#
loop_
_entity_poly.entity_id
_entity_poly.type
_entity_poly.pdbx_seq_one_letter_code
_entity_poly.pdbx_strand_id
1 'polypeptide(L)' 'SGPAALVGLAEEIGTIEQGKRADLVFFDGDPLRVGTRATRAMVGGKLVWEEAADGHE' A
#
# COMPACT_ATOMS: atom_id res chain seq x y z
N SER A 1 12.46 -3.60 -4.36
CA SER A 1 12.96 -2.22 -4.18
C SER A 1 14.27 -2.22 -3.41
N GLY A 2 15.01 -1.11 -3.38
CA GLY A 2 16.26 -0.99 -2.65
C GLY A 2 16.18 -1.38 -1.17
N PRO A 3 15.19 -0.88 -0.40
CA PRO A 3 15.02 -1.27 1.00
C PRO A 3 14.73 -2.76 1.21
N ALA A 4 13.86 -3.36 0.40
CA ALA A 4 13.54 -4.78 0.51
C ALA A 4 14.75 -5.67 0.17
N ALA A 5 15.54 -5.29 -0.84
CA ALA A 5 16.77 -5.99 -1.19
C ALA A 5 17.82 -5.92 -0.07
N LEU A 6 17.96 -4.75 0.57
CA LEU A 6 18.91 -4.56 1.68
C LEU A 6 18.65 -5.51 2.85
N VAL A 7 17.39 -5.85 3.12
CA VAL A 7 16.99 -6.76 4.20
C VAL A 7 16.73 -8.20 3.73
N GLY A 8 17.01 -8.52 2.45
CA GLY A 8 16.84 -9.87 1.90
C GLY A 8 15.40 -10.32 1.64
N LEU A 9 14.44 -9.37 1.55
CA LEU A 9 13.01 -9.64 1.34
C LEU A 9 12.50 -9.22 -0.04
N ALA A 10 13.38 -9.00 -1.02
CA ALA A 10 13.00 -8.50 -2.35
C ALA A 10 12.05 -9.42 -3.13
N GLU A 11 12.10 -10.73 -2.88
CA GLU A 11 11.21 -11.73 -3.48
C GLU A 11 9.81 -11.73 -2.83
N GLU A 12 9.68 -11.17 -1.63
CA GLU A 12 8.42 -11.15 -0.88
C GLU A 12 7.71 -9.80 -0.92
N ILE A 13 8.44 -8.68 -0.83
CA ILE A 13 7.88 -7.34 -0.63
C ILE A 13 8.61 -6.24 -1.41
N GLY A 14 7.99 -5.05 -1.43
CA GLY A 14 8.64 -3.81 -1.85
C GLY A 14 8.51 -3.47 -3.34
N THR A 15 7.84 -4.30 -4.13
CA THR A 15 7.34 -3.95 -5.47
C THR A 15 5.97 -4.59 -5.71
N ILE A 16 5.23 -4.10 -6.69
CA ILE A 16 3.94 -4.68 -7.10
C ILE A 16 4.20 -5.59 -8.29
N GLU A 17 4.38 -6.88 -8.01
CA GLU A 17 4.68 -7.93 -8.99
C GLU A 17 3.91 -9.21 -8.61
N GLN A 18 3.58 -10.04 -9.61
CA GLN A 18 2.91 -11.31 -9.38
C GLN A 18 3.78 -12.23 -8.52
N GLY A 19 3.17 -12.95 -7.58
CA GLY A 19 3.86 -13.87 -6.67
C GLY A 19 4.37 -13.23 -5.37
N LYS A 20 4.43 -11.90 -5.30
CA LYS A 20 4.79 -11.18 -4.07
C LYS A 20 3.62 -11.04 -3.12
N ARG A 21 3.93 -10.75 -1.85
CA ARG A 21 2.92 -10.52 -0.81
C ARG A 21 2.13 -9.27 -1.13
N ALA A 22 0.81 -9.35 -0.99
CA ALA A 22 -0.11 -8.25 -1.22
C ALA A 22 -0.12 -7.26 -0.03
N ASP A 23 0.99 -6.55 0.14
CA ASP A 23 1.13 -5.42 1.05
C ASP A 23 0.97 -4.12 0.24
N LEU A 24 -0.24 -3.55 0.25
CA LEU A 24 -0.64 -2.47 -0.64
C LEU A 24 -1.23 -1.29 0.15
N VAL A 25 -0.93 -0.08 -0.31
CA VAL A 25 -1.57 1.16 0.18
C VAL A 25 -2.28 1.81 -0.99
N PHE A 26 -3.55 2.14 -0.79
CA PHE A 26 -4.41 2.76 -1.78
C PHE A 26 -4.47 4.26 -1.51
N PHE A 27 -4.26 5.07 -2.54
CA PHE A 27 -4.30 6.53 -2.44
C PHE A 27 -5.41 7.08 -3.34
N ASP A 28 -5.99 8.22 -2.96
CA ASP A 28 -6.97 8.96 -3.77
C ASP A 28 -6.33 9.80 -4.90
N GLY A 29 -5.03 9.58 -5.14
CA GLY A 29 -4.23 10.32 -6.10
C GLY A 29 -2.79 9.83 -6.18
N ASP A 30 -1.93 10.65 -6.79
CA ASP A 30 -0.49 10.43 -6.84
C ASP A 30 0.07 10.45 -5.40
N PRO A 31 0.69 9.35 -4.93
CA PRO A 31 1.19 9.25 -3.55
C PRO A 31 2.21 10.32 -3.16
N LEU A 32 2.89 10.95 -4.13
CA LEU A 32 3.91 11.97 -3.88
C LEU A 32 3.38 13.40 -4.01
N ARG A 33 2.12 13.57 -4.41
CA ARG A 33 1.46 14.87 -4.47
C ARG A 33 0.97 15.29 -3.08
N VAL A 34 1.26 16.53 -2.72
CA VAL A 34 0.76 17.13 -1.47
C VAL A 34 -0.77 17.11 -1.45
N GLY A 35 -1.33 16.70 -0.33
CA GLY A 35 -2.78 16.61 -0.12
C GLY A 35 -3.41 15.27 -0.54
N THR A 36 -2.68 14.40 -1.25
CA THR A 36 -3.11 13.02 -1.47
C THR A 36 -3.17 12.26 -0.15
N ARG A 37 -4.22 11.47 0.05
CA ARG A 37 -4.44 10.67 1.26
C ARG A 37 -4.40 9.19 0.94
N ALA A 38 -3.88 8.40 1.87
CA ALA A 38 -4.12 6.96 1.85
C ALA A 38 -5.56 6.71 2.28
N THR A 39 -6.31 5.92 1.50
CA THR A 39 -7.73 5.60 1.75
C THR A 39 -7.93 4.19 2.27
N ARG A 40 -7.00 3.27 1.97
CA ARG A 40 -6.98 1.90 2.50
C ARG A 40 -5.57 1.37 2.66
N ALA A 41 -5.37 0.42 3.58
CA ALA A 41 -4.16 -0.36 3.71
C ALA A 41 -4.47 -1.85 3.77
N MET A 42 -3.72 -2.62 2.99
CA MET A 42 -3.80 -4.08 2.92
C MET A 42 -2.45 -4.68 3.33
N VAL A 43 -2.50 -5.71 4.16
CA VAL A 43 -1.31 -6.49 4.57
C VAL A 43 -1.60 -7.97 4.36
N GLY A 44 -0.75 -8.65 3.59
CA GLY A 44 -0.89 -10.06 3.26
C GLY A 44 -2.25 -10.39 2.62
N GLY A 45 -2.80 -9.49 1.80
CA GLY A 45 -4.10 -9.69 1.14
C GLY A 45 -5.32 -9.37 2.01
N LYS A 46 -5.14 -8.88 3.25
CA LYS A 46 -6.24 -8.51 4.16
C LYS A 46 -6.29 -7.00 4.32
N LEU A 47 -7.46 -6.40 4.16
CA LEU A 47 -7.67 -5.00 4.53
C LEU A 47 -7.55 -4.86 6.04
N VAL A 48 -6.54 -4.10 6.47
CA VAL A 48 -6.25 -3.84 7.90
C VAL A 48 -6.66 -2.44 8.31
N TRP A 49 -6.82 -1.54 7.34
CA TRP A 49 -7.31 -0.20 7.55
C TRP A 49 -8.09 0.27 6.33
N GLU A 50 -9.16 1.00 6.59
CA GLU A 50 -9.98 1.67 5.60
C GLU A 50 -10.44 2.98 6.22
N GLU A 51 -10.30 4.07 5.46
CA GLU A 51 -10.87 5.35 5.84
C GLU A 51 -12.38 5.18 5.99
N ALA A 52 -12.92 5.55 7.15
CA ALA A 52 -14.36 5.61 7.31
C ALA A 52 -14.90 6.56 6.24
N ALA A 53 -15.94 6.14 5.51
CA ALA A 53 -16.60 7.03 4.58
C ALA A 53 -17.06 8.27 5.36
N ASP A 54 -16.39 9.41 5.16
CA ASP A 54 -16.92 10.69 5.61
C ASP A 54 -18.26 10.83 4.89
N GLY A 55 -19.35 10.73 5.66
CA GLY A 55 -20.73 10.80 5.19
C GLY A 55 -21.09 12.19 4.69
N HIS A 56 -20.44 12.64 3.63
CA HIS A 56 -20.88 13.75 2.81
C HIS A 56 -21.96 13.22 1.86
N GLU A 57 -23.19 13.13 2.37
CA GLU A 57 -24.39 13.36 1.56
C GLU A 57 -24.45 14.84 1.12
#